data_AF-A0A1Y4V505-F1
#
_entry.id   AF-A0A1Y4V505-F1
#
_cell.length_a   1.000
_cell.length_b   1.000
_cell.length_c   1.000
_cell.angle_alpha   90.00
_cell.angle_beta   90.00
_cell.angle_gamma   90.00
#
_symmetry.space_group_name_H-M   'P 1'
#
loop_
_entity.id
_entity.type
_entity.pdbx_description
1 polymer ?
#
loop_
_entity_poly.entity_id
_entity_poly.type
_entity_poly.pdbx_seq_one_letter_code
_entity_poly.pdbx_strand_id
1 'polypeptide(L)'
;MTLHLSSSQLFVASFAVSHIIYQLSVYYYTVRTMQPRSRVRHPFGLSIPFLLIPLFYTFLTGEVTTASYKIILFLSPFLAGMLLYQGSFLRHVENTMFVLLYAGCIELTMGIAYYLVNYSLGLELNISSNTIAPENDPVRLFLFIFPPVIVQTIFTPFAVLLWNNYIQKMNLHTLFKLGLVAFFIGTGVLYVFPEHMGAAGWFFVFAGIFLSSVLFFQGARELQRILKNFHVHRKKQKILEQNMSDFDQLRKKTFLLRKQHHDVTGHLQVISLLLKEGRNDEARKYIQHFL
;
A
#
# COMPACT_ATOMS: atom_id res chain seq x y z
N MET A 1 46.82 -3.42 8.76
CA MET A 1 46.42 -2.62 7.58
C MET A 1 45.01 -2.09 7.85
N THR A 2 44.90 -0.96 8.54
CA THR A 2 43.62 -0.30 8.84
C THR A 2 43.23 0.51 7.61
N LEU A 3 42.15 0.11 6.93
CA LEU A 3 41.56 0.86 5.82
C LEU A 3 41.06 2.20 6.36
N HIS A 4 41.88 3.25 6.22
CA HIS A 4 41.41 4.63 6.40
C HIS A 4 40.58 5.02 5.18
N LEU A 5 39.27 4.75 5.25
CA LEU A 5 38.29 5.31 4.31
C LEU A 5 38.18 6.82 4.56
N SER A 6 38.26 7.63 3.51
CA SER A 6 38.00 9.08 3.62
C SER A 6 36.52 9.35 3.94
N SER A 7 36.20 10.49 4.55
CA SER A 7 34.81 10.89 4.84
C SER A 7 33.93 10.89 3.58
N SER A 8 34.50 11.24 2.42
CA SER A 8 33.83 11.18 1.12
C SER A 8 33.52 9.75 0.65
N GLN A 9 34.41 8.78 0.91
CA GLN A 9 34.17 7.37 0.59
C GLN A 9 33.10 6.77 1.51
N LEU A 10 33.12 7.13 2.80
CA LEU A 10 32.06 6.73 3.75
C LEU A 10 30.71 7.31 3.37
N PHE A 11 30.67 8.57 2.89
CA PHE A 11 29.47 9.22 2.39
C PHE A 11 28.86 8.45 1.21
N VAL A 12 29.66 8.22 0.16
CA VAL A 12 29.21 7.52 -1.05
C VAL A 12 28.77 6.09 -0.75
N ALA A 13 29.52 5.36 0.07
CA ALA A 13 29.16 4.00 0.48
C ALA A 13 27.85 3.97 1.27
N SER A 14 27.65 4.90 2.20
CA SER A 14 26.41 5.01 2.97
C SER A 14 25.21 5.33 2.08
N PHE A 15 25.38 6.25 1.12
CA PHE A 15 24.37 6.56 0.12
C PHE A 15 24.04 5.34 -0.73
N ALA A 16 25.03 4.65 -1.29
CA ALA A 16 24.80 3.46 -2.11
C ALA A 16 24.08 2.34 -1.33
N VAL A 17 24.51 2.04 -0.10
CA VAL A 17 23.87 1.03 0.76
C VAL A 17 22.42 1.40 1.08
N SER A 18 22.18 2.65 1.47
CA SER A 18 20.82 3.13 1.77
C SER A 18 19.87 2.99 0.58
N HIS A 19 20.35 3.30 -0.63
CA HIS A 19 19.57 3.20 -1.87
C HIS A 19 19.34 1.75 -2.32
N ILE A 20 20.29 0.85 -2.07
CA ILE A 20 20.09 -0.59 -2.28
C ILE A 20 18.99 -1.11 -1.34
N ILE A 21 19.05 -0.78 -0.04
CA ILE A 21 18.03 -1.19 0.93
C ILE A 21 16.66 -0.62 0.54
N TYR A 22 16.62 0.66 0.16
CA TYR A 22 15.44 1.32 -0.38
C TYR A 22 14.85 0.52 -1.55
N GLN A 23 15.63 0.22 -2.58
CA GLN A 23 15.13 -0.51 -3.75
C GLN A 23 14.70 -1.93 -3.40
N LEU A 24 15.42 -2.65 -2.54
CA LEU A 24 15.02 -3.97 -2.07
C LEU A 24 13.65 -3.93 -1.40
N SER A 25 13.35 -2.90 -0.61
CA SER A 25 12.02 -2.70 -0.02
C SER A 25 10.94 -2.50 -1.10
N VAL A 26 11.24 -1.75 -2.16
CA VAL A 26 10.33 -1.53 -3.29
C VAL A 26 10.10 -2.81 -4.09
N TYR A 27 11.14 -3.61 -4.34
CA TYR A 27 10.99 -4.91 -4.98
C TYR A 27 10.15 -5.86 -4.14
N TYR A 28 10.38 -5.91 -2.83
CA TYR A 28 9.56 -6.68 -1.90
C TYR A 28 8.09 -6.24 -1.97
N TYR A 29 7.83 -4.94 -1.96
CA TYR A 29 6.49 -4.39 -2.14
C TYR A 29 5.86 -4.84 -3.47
N THR A 30 6.59 -4.72 -4.58
CA THR A 30 6.10 -5.07 -5.92
C THR A 30 5.72 -6.55 -6.02
N VAL A 31 6.57 -7.45 -5.50
CA VAL A 31 6.30 -8.90 -5.43
C VAL A 31 4.99 -9.22 -4.71
N ARG A 32 4.64 -8.42 -3.69
CA ARG A 32 3.46 -8.65 -2.84
C ARG A 32 2.20 -7.93 -3.32
N THR A 33 2.32 -7.06 -4.31
CA THR A 33 1.22 -6.21 -4.80
C THR A 33 0.87 -6.42 -6.26
N MET A 34 1.75 -7.09 -7.01
CA MET A 34 1.54 -7.46 -8.41
C MET A 34 1.65 -8.95 -8.64
N GLN A 35 0.93 -9.45 -9.65
CA GLN A 35 1.02 -10.86 -10.04
C GLN A 35 2.17 -11.05 -11.04
N PRO A 36 3.07 -12.03 -10.83
CA PRO A 36 4.14 -12.31 -11.77
C PRO A 36 3.60 -12.88 -13.08
N ARG A 37 4.33 -12.66 -14.19
CA ARG A 37 4.02 -13.30 -15.48
C ARG A 37 4.22 -14.81 -15.37
N SER A 38 3.48 -15.58 -16.17
CA SER A 38 3.52 -17.05 -16.14
C SER A 38 4.92 -17.66 -16.32
N ARG A 39 5.83 -16.95 -17.00
CA ARG A 39 7.22 -17.38 -17.23
C ARG A 39 8.18 -17.05 -16.06
N VAL A 40 7.74 -16.31 -15.06
CA VAL A 40 8.57 -15.77 -13.97
C VAL A 40 8.37 -16.61 -12.71
N ARG A 41 9.30 -17.54 -12.45
CA ARG A 41 9.26 -18.42 -11.25
C ARG A 41 9.74 -17.73 -9.96
N HIS A 42 10.78 -16.90 -10.06
CA HIS A 42 11.39 -16.22 -8.91
C HIS A 42 11.40 -14.70 -9.12
N PRO A 43 10.25 -14.02 -8.98
CA PRO A 43 10.11 -12.61 -9.36
C PRO A 43 11.01 -11.68 -8.55
N PHE A 44 11.21 -11.94 -7.26
CA PHE A 44 12.13 -11.15 -6.42
C PHE A 44 13.58 -11.29 -6.90
N GLY A 45 14.07 -12.52 -7.07
CA GLY A 45 15.44 -12.77 -7.54
C GLY A 45 15.71 -12.19 -8.92
N LEU A 46 14.74 -12.26 -9.83
CA LEU A 46 14.83 -11.68 -11.16
C LEU A 46 14.73 -10.14 -11.17
N SER A 47 14.31 -9.52 -10.07
CA SER A 47 14.32 -8.06 -9.90
C SER A 47 15.70 -7.54 -9.46
N ILE A 48 16.54 -8.39 -8.84
CA ILE A 48 17.88 -8.01 -8.33
C ILE A 48 18.78 -7.40 -9.40
N PRO A 49 18.87 -7.90 -10.66
CA PRO A 49 19.69 -7.28 -11.69
C PRO A 49 19.34 -5.81 -11.97
N PHE A 50 18.10 -5.38 -11.71
CA PHE A 50 17.69 -3.99 -11.91
C PHE A 50 18.29 -3.05 -10.87
N LEU A 51 18.75 -3.54 -9.70
CA LEU A 51 19.56 -2.78 -8.74
C LEU A 51 20.86 -2.26 -9.36
N LEU A 52 21.37 -2.92 -10.40
CA LEU A 52 22.59 -2.50 -11.06
C LEU A 52 22.40 -1.21 -11.85
N ILE A 53 21.17 -0.87 -12.28
CA ILE A 53 20.89 0.33 -13.08
C ILE A 53 21.32 1.62 -12.36
N PRO A 54 20.84 1.93 -11.14
CA PRO A 54 21.31 3.12 -10.42
C PRO A 54 22.80 3.04 -10.08
N LEU A 55 23.34 1.85 -9.80
CA LEU A 55 24.77 1.68 -9.51
C LEU A 55 25.65 2.00 -10.72
N PHE A 56 25.26 1.53 -11.91
CA PHE A 56 25.94 1.87 -13.16
C PHE A 56 25.84 3.37 -13.47
N TYR A 57 24.69 3.99 -13.23
CA TYR A 57 24.58 5.43 -13.38
C TYR A 57 25.52 6.19 -12.45
N THR A 58 25.56 5.81 -11.16
CA THR A 58 26.51 6.39 -10.20
C THR A 58 27.95 6.17 -10.63
N PHE A 59 28.31 5.00 -11.15
CA PHE A 59 29.66 4.73 -11.65
C PHE A 59 30.03 5.62 -12.86
N LEU A 60 29.07 5.86 -13.77
CA LEU A 60 29.30 6.66 -14.98
C LEU A 60 29.33 8.17 -14.72
N THR A 61 28.52 8.66 -13.78
CA THR A 61 28.33 10.10 -13.55
C THR A 61 29.01 10.62 -12.28
N GLY A 62 29.32 9.74 -11.33
CA GLY A 62 29.76 10.13 -9.99
C GLY A 62 28.65 10.73 -9.13
N GLU A 63 27.41 10.82 -9.64
CA GLU A 63 26.30 11.50 -8.98
C GLU A 63 25.42 10.52 -8.18
N VAL A 64 25.09 10.88 -6.94
CA VAL A 64 24.23 10.10 -6.02
C VAL A 64 23.14 10.92 -5.34
N THR A 65 23.17 12.25 -5.50
CA THR A 65 22.22 13.18 -4.85
C THR A 65 21.36 13.97 -5.84
N THR A 66 21.65 13.90 -7.14
CA THR A 66 20.99 14.70 -8.16
C THR A 66 19.57 14.21 -8.48
N ALA A 67 18.73 15.11 -9.00
CA ALA A 67 17.37 14.77 -9.42
C ALA A 67 17.38 13.65 -10.48
N SER A 68 18.36 13.68 -11.40
CA SER A 68 18.58 12.66 -12.42
C SER A 68 18.83 11.27 -11.82
N TYR A 69 19.70 11.19 -10.80
CA TYR A 69 19.93 9.94 -10.06
C TYR A 69 18.64 9.41 -9.43
N LYS A 70 17.86 10.28 -8.78
CA LYS A 70 16.58 9.88 -8.17
C LYS A 70 15.58 9.38 -9.20
N ILE A 71 15.46 10.01 -10.36
CA ILE A 71 14.61 9.54 -11.46
C ILE A 71 15.02 8.12 -11.87
N ILE A 72 16.31 7.86 -12.04
CA ILE A 72 16.83 6.55 -12.41
C ILE A 72 16.59 5.52 -11.31
N LEU A 73 16.73 5.92 -10.05
CA LEU A 73 16.42 5.10 -8.89
C LEU A 73 14.97 4.62 -8.90
N PHE A 74 14.01 5.46 -9.30
CA PHE A 74 12.59 5.09 -9.41
C PHE A 74 12.26 4.35 -10.72
N LEU A 75 12.99 4.64 -11.80
CA LEU A 75 12.80 3.99 -13.09
C LEU A 75 13.18 2.50 -13.05
N SER A 76 14.23 2.17 -12.30
CA SER A 76 14.73 0.80 -12.11
C SER A 76 13.63 -0.18 -11.62
N PRO A 77 12.93 0.08 -10.48
CA PRO A 77 11.83 -0.78 -10.03
C PRO A 77 10.62 -0.73 -10.94
N PHE A 78 10.35 0.39 -11.62
CA PHE A 78 9.28 0.47 -12.63
C PHE A 78 9.54 -0.46 -13.82
N LEU A 79 10.77 -0.48 -14.35
CA LEU A 79 11.19 -1.37 -15.44
C LEU A 79 11.09 -2.84 -15.03
N ALA A 80 11.57 -3.19 -13.83
CA ALA A 80 11.42 -4.53 -13.28
C ALA A 80 9.95 -4.94 -13.17
N GLY A 81 9.10 -4.01 -12.69
CA GLY A 81 7.64 -4.13 -12.63
C GLY A 81 7.03 -4.49 -13.98
N MET A 82 7.32 -3.69 -15.00
CA MET A 82 6.80 -3.84 -16.36
C MET A 82 7.20 -5.18 -17.01
N LEU A 83 8.45 -5.61 -16.82
CA LEU A 83 9.00 -6.80 -17.48
C LEU A 83 8.60 -8.11 -16.80
N LEU A 84 8.57 -8.13 -15.45
CA LEU A 84 8.41 -9.36 -14.67
C LEU A 84 6.96 -9.62 -14.24
N TYR A 85 6.12 -8.58 -14.17
CA TYR A 85 4.77 -8.68 -13.62
C TYR A 85 3.70 -8.45 -14.71
N GLN A 86 2.51 -8.98 -14.44
CA GLN A 86 1.32 -8.78 -15.26
C GLN A 86 0.62 -7.48 -14.85
N GLY A 87 -0.03 -6.85 -15.82
CA GLY A 87 -0.79 -5.62 -15.59
C GLY A 87 -0.87 -4.79 -16.86
N SER A 88 -1.85 -3.89 -16.91
CA SER A 88 -1.83 -2.79 -17.87
C SER A 88 -0.73 -1.80 -17.49
N PHE A 89 -0.25 -1.02 -18.46
CA PHE A 89 0.71 0.07 -18.20
C PHE A 89 0.24 0.98 -17.06
N LEU A 90 -1.04 1.36 -17.05
CA LEU A 90 -1.64 2.19 -16.01
C LEU A 90 -1.51 1.57 -14.63
N ARG A 91 -1.66 0.24 -14.50
CA ARG A 91 -1.54 -0.45 -13.21
C ARG A 91 -0.12 -0.40 -12.66
N HIS A 92 0.88 -0.45 -13.54
CA HIS A 92 2.28 -0.26 -13.14
C HIS A 92 2.53 1.18 -12.70
N VAL A 93 1.99 2.17 -13.41
CA VAL A 93 2.06 3.58 -13.02
C VAL A 93 1.39 3.81 -11.67
N GLU A 94 0.19 3.27 -11.42
CA GLU A 94 -0.51 3.37 -10.12
C GLU A 94 0.36 2.85 -8.97
N ASN A 95 0.96 1.68 -9.16
CA ASN A 95 1.76 1.02 -8.13
C ASN A 95 3.02 1.82 -7.82
N THR A 96 3.73 2.28 -8.84
CA THR A 96 4.93 3.12 -8.68
C THR A 96 4.59 4.48 -8.07
N MET A 97 3.47 5.09 -8.45
CA MET A 97 3.00 6.35 -7.85
C MET A 97 2.66 6.17 -6.37
N PHE A 98 2.07 5.04 -5.98
CA PHE A 98 1.84 4.76 -4.57
C PHE A 98 3.15 4.54 -3.81
N VAL A 99 4.14 3.89 -4.43
CA VAL A 99 5.49 3.74 -3.85
C VAL A 99 6.12 5.09 -3.58
N LEU A 100 6.11 5.96 -4.58
CA LEU A 100 6.58 7.35 -4.48
C LEU A 100 5.88 8.12 -3.37
N LEU A 101 4.55 7.98 -3.28
CA LEU A 101 3.76 8.66 -2.27
C LEU A 101 4.16 8.24 -0.86
N TYR A 102 4.20 6.93 -0.56
CA TYR A 102 4.50 6.49 0.80
C TYR A 102 5.97 6.75 1.16
N ALA A 103 6.91 6.56 0.23
CA ALA A 103 8.31 6.86 0.44
C ALA A 103 8.53 8.34 0.72
N GLY A 104 7.93 9.22 -0.10
CA GLY A 104 8.00 10.66 0.09
C GLY A 104 7.38 11.13 1.42
N CYS A 105 6.27 10.50 1.85
CA CYS A 105 5.70 10.77 3.19
C CYS A 105 6.66 10.41 4.32
N ILE A 106 7.37 9.28 4.21
CA ILE A 106 8.35 8.84 5.22
C ILE A 106 9.55 9.78 5.23
N GLU A 107 10.13 10.08 4.06
CA GLU A 107 11.25 11.02 3.95
C GLU A 107 10.91 12.39 4.53
N LEU A 108 9.73 12.93 4.21
CA LEU A 108 9.29 14.23 4.73
C LEU A 108 9.06 14.19 6.25
N THR A 109 8.42 13.14 6.77
CA THR A 109 8.17 13.00 8.22
C THR A 109 9.49 12.87 8.99
N MET A 110 10.42 12.06 8.47
CA MET A 110 11.73 11.86 9.10
C MET A 110 12.62 13.09 8.97
N GLY A 111 12.54 13.82 7.85
CA GLY A 111 13.20 15.11 7.67
C GLY A 111 12.73 16.12 8.71
N ILE A 112 11.41 16.28 8.89
CA ILE A 112 10.85 17.16 9.94
C ILE A 112 11.30 16.72 11.33
N ALA A 113 11.24 15.42 11.63
CA ALA A 113 11.69 14.89 12.92
C ALA A 113 13.18 15.19 13.17
N TYR A 114 14.03 15.04 12.16
CA TYR A 114 15.45 15.38 12.24
C TYR A 114 15.67 16.85 12.61
N TYR A 115 14.99 17.77 11.93
CA TYR A 115 15.10 19.21 12.24
C TYR A 115 14.58 19.55 13.64
N LEU A 116 13.45 18.96 14.06
CA LEU A 116 12.90 19.16 15.41
C LEU A 116 13.84 18.65 16.50
N VAL A 117 14.44 17.47 16.32
CA VAL A 117 15.40 16.90 17.27
C VAL A 117 16.65 17.77 17.38
N ASN A 118 17.23 18.18 16.25
CA ASN A 118 18.41 19.05 16.27
C ASN A 118 18.12 20.41 16.93
N TYR A 119 16.96 21.00 16.63
CA TYR A 119 16.51 22.23 17.29
C TYR A 119 16.37 22.04 18.82
N SER A 120 15.75 20.93 19.25
CA SER A 120 15.57 20.64 20.68
C SER A 120 16.89 20.39 21.43
N LEU A 121 17.92 19.89 20.73
CA LEU A 121 19.24 19.60 21.28
C LEU A 121 20.20 20.79 21.22
N GLY A 122 19.76 21.95 20.71
CA GLY A 122 20.60 23.14 20.57
C GLY A 122 21.76 22.97 19.57
N LEU A 123 21.64 22.02 18.64
CA LEU A 123 22.65 21.77 17.62
C LEU A 123 22.50 22.80 16.49
N GLU A 124 23.61 23.38 16.02
CA GLU A 124 23.60 24.26 14.85
C GLU A 124 22.97 23.54 13.65
N LEU A 125 21.88 24.12 13.15
CA LEU A 125 21.22 23.69 11.93
C LEU A 125 22.07 24.19 10.76
N ASN A 126 22.75 23.29 10.05
CA ASN A 126 23.35 23.64 8.77
C ASN A 126 22.22 23.94 7.77
N ILE A 127 21.91 25.22 7.61
CA ILE A 127 20.94 25.75 6.64
C ILE A 127 21.64 26.03 5.29
N SER A 128 22.86 25.52 5.07
CA SER A 128 23.59 25.72 3.81
C SER A 128 22.85 25.06 2.65
N SER A 129 22.49 25.87 1.65
CA SER A 129 21.45 25.64 0.66
C SER A 129 21.69 24.53 -0.38
N ASN A 130 22.84 23.84 -0.37
CA ASN A 130 23.22 22.95 -1.46
C ASN A 130 23.39 21.48 -1.07
N THR A 131 23.55 21.17 0.22
CA THR A 131 23.63 19.79 0.71
C THR A 131 22.92 19.67 2.06
N ILE A 132 21.77 18.98 2.03
CA ILE A 132 20.96 18.68 3.23
C ILE A 132 21.74 17.75 4.19
N ALA A 133 22.77 17.09 3.69
CA ALA A 133 23.66 16.22 4.42
C ALA A 133 24.91 16.97 4.93
N PRO A 134 25.27 16.87 6.22
CA PRO A 134 26.50 17.44 6.73
C PRO A 134 27.73 16.73 6.14
N GLU A 135 28.43 17.39 5.22
CA GLU A 135 29.58 16.84 4.47
C GLU A 135 30.77 16.43 5.36
N ASN A 136 30.86 17.00 6.57
CA ASN A 136 32.04 16.87 7.44
C ASN A 136 31.80 16.05 8.73
N ASP A 137 30.58 15.56 8.98
CA ASP A 137 30.27 14.77 10.16
C ASP A 137 29.60 13.44 9.77
N PRO A 138 30.37 12.33 9.74
CA PRO A 138 29.83 11.03 9.35
C PRO A 138 28.68 10.60 10.27
N VAL A 139 28.72 10.93 11.57
CA VAL A 139 27.66 10.52 12.52
C VAL A 139 26.35 11.22 12.19
N ARG A 140 26.38 12.54 11.94
CA ARG A 140 25.17 13.27 11.54
C ARG A 140 24.66 12.83 10.18
N LEU A 141 25.54 12.42 9.26
CA LEU A 141 25.17 11.82 7.99
C LEU A 141 24.37 10.52 8.19
N PHE A 142 24.90 9.62 9.03
CA PHE A 142 24.22 8.36 9.37
C PHE A 142 22.83 8.63 9.99
N LEU A 143 22.74 9.61 10.90
CA LEU A 143 21.48 10.02 11.53
C LEU A 143 20.48 10.68 10.57
N PHE A 144 20.93 11.22 9.44
CA PHE A 144 20.04 11.78 8.42
C PHE A 144 19.54 10.72 7.43
N ILE A 145 20.44 9.85 6.95
CA ILE A 145 20.14 8.91 5.85
C ILE A 145 19.43 7.63 6.33
N PHE A 146 19.89 7.03 7.43
CA PHE A 146 19.40 5.71 7.82
C PHE A 146 17.99 5.70 8.44
N PRO A 147 17.57 6.68 9.25
CA PRO A 147 16.24 6.65 9.84
C PRO A 147 15.10 6.60 8.80
N PRO A 148 15.10 7.41 7.72
CA PRO A 148 14.13 7.24 6.63
C PRO A 148 14.10 5.81 6.05
N VAL A 149 15.26 5.21 5.79
CA VAL A 149 15.37 3.87 5.20
C VAL A 149 14.90 2.77 6.16
N ILE A 150 15.21 2.90 7.45
CA ILE A 150 14.75 1.96 8.48
C ILE A 150 13.23 2.04 8.61
N VAL A 151 12.68 3.26 8.76
CA VAL A 151 11.24 3.48 8.85
C VAL A 151 10.54 2.96 7.60
N GLN A 152 11.09 3.24 6.42
CA GLN A 152 10.56 2.70 5.17
C GLN A 152 10.50 1.18 5.16
N THR A 153 11.58 0.52 5.54
CA THR A 153 11.64 -0.95 5.57
C THR A 153 10.60 -1.52 6.52
N ILE A 154 10.43 -0.91 7.71
CA ILE A 154 9.44 -1.32 8.72
C ILE A 154 8.00 -1.08 8.24
N PHE A 155 7.75 0.02 7.53
CA PHE A 155 6.40 0.39 7.06
C PHE A 155 6.04 -0.25 5.72
N THR A 156 6.99 -0.85 4.99
CA THR A 156 6.73 -1.50 3.69
C THR A 156 5.65 -2.60 3.77
N PRO A 157 5.63 -3.51 4.77
CA PRO A 157 4.52 -4.46 4.95
C PRO A 157 3.16 -3.78 5.14
N PHE A 158 3.12 -2.64 5.82
CA PHE A 158 1.90 -1.86 5.98
C PHE A 158 1.45 -1.24 4.64
N ALA A 159 2.39 -0.74 3.83
CA ALA A 159 2.11 -0.27 2.48
C ALA A 159 1.51 -1.39 1.59
N VAL A 160 2.02 -2.62 1.69
CA VAL A 160 1.44 -3.79 1.01
C VAL A 160 0.00 -4.04 1.45
N LEU A 161 -0.28 -3.98 2.75
CA LEU A 161 -1.63 -4.14 3.29
C LEU A 161 -2.57 -3.03 2.80
N LEU A 162 -2.11 -1.78 2.77
CA LEU A 162 -2.88 -0.65 2.25
C LEU A 162 -3.21 -0.83 0.78
N TRP A 163 -2.22 -1.24 -0.02
CA TRP A 163 -2.39 -1.52 -1.43
C TRP A 163 -3.47 -2.57 -1.68
N ASN A 164 -3.29 -3.76 -1.10
CA ASN A 164 -4.17 -4.90 -1.34
C ASN A 164 -5.60 -4.68 -0.81
N ASN A 165 -5.79 -3.90 0.25
CA ASN A 165 -7.12 -3.72 0.83
C ASN A 165 -7.88 -2.53 0.24
N TYR A 166 -7.20 -1.42 -0.03
CA TYR A 166 -7.82 -0.12 -0.28
C TYR A 166 -7.35 0.52 -1.59
N ILE A 167 -6.05 0.77 -1.74
CA ILE A 167 -5.52 1.64 -2.80
C ILE A 167 -5.73 1.03 -4.18
N GLN A 168 -5.64 -0.30 -4.29
CA GLN A 168 -5.83 -1.00 -5.56
C GLN A 168 -7.22 -0.81 -6.19
N LYS A 169 -8.20 -0.33 -5.41
CA LYS A 169 -9.59 -0.05 -5.80
C LYS A 169 -9.84 1.43 -6.05
N MET A 170 -8.85 2.29 -5.79
CA MET A 170 -8.95 3.72 -6.04
C MET A 170 -8.65 4.04 -7.49
N ASN A 171 -9.17 5.17 -7.97
CA ASN A 171 -8.86 5.67 -9.30
C ASN A 171 -7.44 6.25 -9.32
N LEU A 172 -6.67 5.95 -10.39
CA LEU A 172 -5.37 6.54 -10.68
C LEU A 172 -5.35 8.07 -10.53
N HIS A 173 -6.43 8.75 -10.91
CA HIS A 173 -6.53 10.21 -10.77
C HIS A 173 -6.37 10.69 -9.33
N THR A 174 -6.97 10.00 -8.36
CA THR A 174 -6.84 10.34 -6.93
C THR A 174 -5.43 10.00 -6.42
N LEU A 175 -4.84 8.90 -6.88
CA LEU A 175 -3.44 8.55 -6.60
C LEU A 175 -2.47 9.59 -7.14
N PHE A 176 -2.70 10.09 -8.35
CA PHE A 176 -1.87 11.12 -8.98
C PHE A 176 -1.93 12.43 -8.19
N LYS A 177 -3.15 12.86 -7.80
CA LYS A 177 -3.34 14.04 -6.94
C LYS A 177 -2.57 13.96 -5.63
N LEU A 178 -2.53 12.77 -5.02
CA LEU A 178 -1.81 12.53 -3.77
C LEU A 178 -0.29 12.43 -4.01
N GLY A 179 0.12 11.70 -5.04
CA GLY A 179 1.53 11.39 -5.33
C GLY A 179 2.34 12.56 -5.89
N LEU A 180 1.70 13.53 -6.55
CA LEU A 180 2.40 14.61 -7.27
C LEU A 180 3.30 15.46 -6.37
N VAL A 181 2.81 15.83 -5.17
CA VAL A 181 3.58 16.59 -4.19
C VAL A 181 4.79 15.80 -3.72
N ALA A 182 4.57 14.54 -3.33
CA ALA A 182 5.62 13.64 -2.89
C ALA A 182 6.67 13.43 -3.99
N PHE A 183 6.24 13.34 -5.25
CA PHE A 183 7.15 13.24 -6.39
C PHE A 183 8.02 14.49 -6.54
N PHE A 184 7.43 15.69 -6.51
CA PHE A 184 8.21 16.93 -6.67
C PHE A 184 9.17 17.18 -5.51
N ILE A 185 8.74 16.94 -4.27
CA ILE A 185 9.58 17.08 -3.09
C ILE A 185 10.68 16.01 -3.08
N GLY A 186 10.32 14.75 -3.31
CA GLY A 186 11.24 13.61 -3.23
C GLY A 186 12.29 13.64 -4.34
N THR A 187 11.89 13.89 -5.60
CA THR A 187 12.82 13.91 -6.73
C THR A 187 13.60 15.21 -6.85
N GLY A 188 13.06 16.33 -6.36
CA GLY A 188 13.67 17.64 -6.54
C GLY A 188 13.70 18.11 -8.01
N VAL A 189 12.93 17.49 -8.92
CA VAL A 189 12.95 17.83 -10.35
C VAL A 189 12.59 19.28 -10.64
N LEU A 190 11.84 19.94 -9.74
CA LEU A 190 11.53 21.36 -9.87
C LEU A 190 12.76 22.25 -9.69
N TYR A 191 13.82 21.79 -9.04
CA TYR A 191 15.05 22.57 -8.86
C TYR A 191 15.87 22.74 -10.16
N VAL A 192 15.53 22.01 -11.22
CA VAL A 192 16.09 22.25 -12.57
C VAL A 192 15.72 23.66 -13.07
N PHE A 193 14.56 24.20 -12.68
CA PHE A 193 14.15 25.55 -13.07
C PHE A 193 15.06 26.64 -12.48
N PRO A 194 15.32 26.72 -11.16
CA PRO A 194 16.26 27.69 -10.61
C PRO A 194 17.71 27.47 -11.08
N GLU A 195 18.11 26.24 -11.41
CA GLU A 195 19.43 25.97 -12.00
C GLU A 195 19.60 26.60 -13.39
N HIS A 196 18.58 26.55 -14.25
CA HIS A 196 18.67 27.08 -15.63
C HIS A 196 18.16 28.52 -15.79
N MET A 197 17.22 28.95 -14.95
CA MET A 197 16.55 30.27 -15.07
C MET A 197 16.92 31.22 -13.92
N GLY A 198 17.82 30.81 -13.01
CA GLY A 198 18.25 31.61 -11.87
C GLY A 198 17.09 31.94 -10.92
N ALA A 199 17.08 33.17 -10.37
CA ALA A 199 16.08 33.62 -9.40
C ALA A 199 14.63 33.49 -9.89
N ALA A 200 14.39 33.67 -11.19
CA ALA A 200 13.06 33.53 -11.80
C ALA A 200 12.56 32.07 -11.79
N GLY A 201 13.47 31.09 -11.78
CA GLY A 201 13.14 29.67 -11.71
C GLY A 201 12.44 29.27 -10.40
N TRP A 202 12.68 30.00 -9.30
CA TRP A 202 12.01 29.77 -8.02
C TRP A 202 10.50 30.03 -8.08
N PHE A 203 10.03 30.88 -9.00
CA PHE A 203 8.60 31.06 -9.23
C PHE A 203 7.94 29.77 -9.72
N PHE A 204 8.61 29.02 -10.62
CA PHE A 204 8.11 27.74 -11.11
C PHE A 204 8.15 26.65 -10.03
N VAL A 205 9.17 26.67 -9.16
CA VAL A 205 9.21 25.80 -7.97
C VAL A 205 8.02 26.09 -7.07
N PHE A 206 7.78 27.36 -6.74
CA PHE A 206 6.66 27.77 -5.90
C PHE A 206 5.32 27.40 -6.53
N ALA A 207 5.11 27.72 -7.81
CA ALA A 207 3.87 27.41 -8.52
C ALA A 207 3.63 25.90 -8.61
N GLY A 208 4.68 25.11 -8.90
CA GLY A 208 4.62 23.65 -8.96
C GLY A 208 4.26 23.02 -7.62
N ILE A 209 4.94 23.42 -6.54
CA ILE A 209 4.64 22.93 -5.18
C ILE A 209 3.26 23.39 -4.73
N PHE A 210 2.88 24.64 -5.01
CA PHE A 210 1.58 25.20 -4.61
C PHE A 210 0.44 24.45 -5.31
N LEU A 211 0.49 24.33 -6.63
CA LEU A 211 -0.53 23.61 -7.40
C LEU A 211 -0.63 22.15 -6.96
N SER A 212 0.52 21.50 -6.74
CA SER A 212 0.56 20.13 -6.27
C SER A 212 -0.05 20.00 -4.88
N SER A 213 0.24 20.94 -3.97
CA SER A 213 -0.33 20.96 -2.61
C SER A 213 -1.85 21.12 -2.65
N VAL A 214 -2.37 22.00 -3.53
CA VAL A 214 -3.82 22.15 -3.75
C VAL A 214 -4.43 20.83 -4.23
N LEU A 215 -3.80 20.18 -5.22
CA LEU A 215 -4.23 18.87 -5.72
C LEU A 215 -4.17 17.80 -4.62
N PHE A 216 -3.16 17.82 -3.77
CA PHE A 216 -3.02 16.92 -2.63
C PHE A 216 -4.18 17.06 -1.65
N PHE A 217 -4.55 18.29 -1.26
CA PHE A 217 -5.68 18.52 -0.37
C PHE A 217 -7.01 18.06 -1.00
N GLN A 218 -7.19 18.27 -2.30
CA GLN A 218 -8.36 17.74 -3.01
C GLN A 218 -8.36 16.21 -3.02
N GLY A 219 -7.22 15.59 -3.34
CA GLY A 219 -7.03 14.13 -3.33
C GLY A 219 -7.28 13.54 -1.93
N ALA A 220 -6.84 14.21 -0.87
CA ALA A 220 -7.05 13.77 0.51
C ALA A 220 -8.54 13.80 0.88
N ARG A 221 -9.28 14.84 0.46
CA ARG A 221 -10.75 14.90 0.65
C ARG A 221 -11.47 13.81 -0.15
N GLU A 222 -11.06 13.54 -1.39
CA GLU A 222 -11.60 12.45 -2.20
C GLU A 222 -11.34 11.09 -1.55
N LEU A 223 -10.10 10.84 -1.12
CA LEU A 223 -9.71 9.64 -0.39
C LEU A 223 -10.56 9.45 0.87
N GLN A 224 -10.76 10.50 1.68
CA GLN A 224 -11.59 10.44 2.87
C GLN A 224 -13.05 10.05 2.55
N ARG A 225 -13.62 10.60 1.46
CA ARG A 225 -14.96 10.23 0.99
C ARG A 225 -15.03 8.78 0.53
N ILE A 226 -14.03 8.32 -0.24
CA ILE A 226 -13.95 6.93 -0.72
C ILE A 226 -13.85 5.96 0.45
N LEU A 227 -12.98 6.23 1.43
CA LEU A 227 -12.82 5.42 2.63
C LEU A 227 -14.11 5.36 3.46
N LYS A 228 -14.82 6.49 3.62
CA LYS A 228 -16.12 6.53 4.29
C LYS A 228 -17.16 5.68 3.56
N ASN A 229 -17.24 5.79 2.24
CA ASN A 229 -18.15 4.99 1.42
C ASN A 229 -17.83 3.50 1.49
N PHE A 230 -16.54 3.14 1.47
CA PHE A 230 -16.09 1.75 1.59
C PHE A 230 -16.47 1.15 2.95
N HIS A 231 -16.32 1.90 4.04
CA HIS A 231 -16.75 1.48 5.37
C HIS A 231 -18.26 1.26 5.44
N VAL A 232 -19.06 2.19 4.91
CA VAL A 232 -20.52 2.06 4.85
C VAL A 232 -20.95 0.86 4.02
N HIS A 233 -20.32 0.65 2.86
CA HIS A 233 -20.65 -0.48 1.99
C HIS A 233 -20.32 -1.83 2.65
N ARG A 234 -19.15 -1.95 3.29
CA ARG A 234 -18.77 -3.15 4.04
C ARG A 234 -19.72 -3.42 5.20
N LYS A 235 -20.21 -2.39 5.89
CA LYS A 235 -21.22 -2.52 6.94
C LYS A 235 -22.56 -3.02 6.37
N LYS A 236 -23.00 -2.48 5.24
CA LYS A 236 -24.21 -2.95 4.53
C LYS A 236 -24.10 -4.40 4.06
N GLN A 237 -22.93 -4.78 3.53
CA GLN A 237 -22.68 -6.14 3.08
C GLN A 237 -22.73 -7.15 4.25
N LYS A 238 -22.13 -6.83 5.40
CA LYS A 238 -22.23 -7.67 6.60
C LYS A 238 -23.67 -7.85 7.08
N ILE A 239 -24.47 -6.79 7.06
CA ILE A 239 -25.89 -6.86 7.42
C ILE A 239 -26.65 -7.76 6.43
N LEU A 240 -26.34 -7.65 5.14
CA LEU A 240 -26.97 -8.49 4.11
C LEU A 240 -26.61 -9.98 4.29
N GLU A 241 -25.34 -10.30 4.54
CA GLU A 241 -24.87 -11.66 4.82
C GLU A 241 -25.54 -12.24 6.07
N GLN A 242 -25.68 -11.44 7.13
CA GLN A 242 -26.38 -11.84 8.34
C GLN A 242 -27.87 -12.11 8.06
N ASN A 243 -28.55 -11.20 7.36
CA ASN A 243 -29.95 -11.40 6.99
C ASN A 243 -30.16 -12.65 6.13
N MET A 244 -29.27 -12.93 5.17
CA MET A 244 -29.33 -14.15 4.37
C MET A 244 -29.17 -15.41 5.23
N SER A 245 -28.26 -15.39 6.21
CA SER A 245 -28.10 -16.49 7.16
C SER A 245 -29.36 -16.72 8.00
N ASP A 246 -29.97 -15.64 8.49
CA ASP A 246 -31.21 -15.71 9.27
C ASP A 246 -32.39 -16.24 8.44
N PHE A 247 -32.50 -15.82 7.18
CA PHE A 247 -33.50 -16.36 6.24
C PHE A 247 -33.32 -17.86 6.00
N ASP A 248 -32.08 -18.34 5.82
CA ASP A 248 -31.81 -19.77 5.66
C ASP A 248 -32.17 -20.58 6.92
N GLN A 249 -31.92 -20.03 8.10
CA GLN A 249 -32.34 -20.65 9.37
C GLN A 249 -33.87 -20.71 9.48
N LEU A 250 -34.59 -19.64 9.15
CA LEU A 250 -36.05 -19.61 9.12
C LEU A 250 -36.62 -20.61 8.11
N ARG A 251 -36.01 -20.71 6.93
CA ARG A 251 -36.42 -21.68 5.90
C ARG A 251 -36.26 -23.12 6.40
N LYS A 252 -35.13 -23.44 7.04
CA LYS A 252 -34.91 -24.77 7.67
C LYS A 252 -35.94 -25.06 8.76
N LYS A 253 -36.20 -24.09 9.66
CA LYS A 253 -37.20 -24.24 10.73
C LYS A 253 -38.60 -24.47 10.16
N THR A 254 -39.00 -23.68 9.17
CA THR A 254 -40.31 -23.80 8.51
C THR A 254 -40.45 -25.14 7.78
N PHE A 255 -39.38 -25.62 7.14
CA PHE A 255 -39.36 -26.94 6.52
C PHE A 255 -39.54 -28.07 7.53
N LEU A 256 -38.82 -28.01 8.67
CA LEU A 256 -38.97 -28.99 9.75
C LEU A 256 -40.38 -28.99 10.35
N LEU A 257 -40.95 -27.80 10.59
CA LEU A 257 -42.33 -27.66 11.06
C LEU A 257 -43.34 -28.22 10.07
N ARG A 258 -43.16 -27.98 8.76
CA ARG A 258 -44.03 -28.56 7.72
C ARG A 258 -43.92 -30.08 7.69
N LYS A 259 -42.71 -30.64 7.84
CA LYS A 259 -42.50 -32.09 7.92
C LYS A 259 -43.23 -32.68 9.13
N GLN A 260 -43.08 -32.08 10.30
CA GLN A 260 -43.79 -32.49 11.52
C GLN A 260 -45.31 -32.41 11.35
N HIS A 261 -45.83 -31.30 10.81
CA HIS A 261 -47.26 -31.16 10.57
C HIS A 261 -47.79 -32.18 9.57
N HIS A 262 -47.06 -32.49 8.51
CA HIS A 262 -47.45 -33.50 7.54
C HIS A 262 -47.48 -34.90 8.17
N ASP A 263 -46.52 -35.22 9.02
CA ASP A 263 -46.48 -36.48 9.79
C ASP A 263 -47.70 -36.59 10.70
N VAL A 264 -47.95 -35.55 11.52
CA VAL A 264 -49.09 -35.51 12.45
C VAL A 264 -50.42 -35.56 11.72
N THR A 265 -50.56 -34.86 10.59
CA THR A 265 -51.79 -34.88 9.79
C THR A 265 -52.02 -36.26 9.17
N GLY A 266 -50.96 -36.92 8.70
CA GLY A 266 -51.02 -38.30 8.21
C GLY A 266 -51.46 -39.28 9.31
N HIS A 267 -50.86 -39.18 10.50
CA HIS A 267 -51.26 -40.00 11.65
C HIS A 267 -52.72 -39.75 12.06
N LEU A 268 -53.18 -38.50 12.08
CA LEU A 268 -54.58 -38.15 12.38
C LEU A 268 -55.56 -38.67 11.32
N GLN A 269 -55.18 -38.68 10.04
CA GLN A 269 -56.00 -39.27 8.98
C GLN A 269 -56.14 -40.79 9.13
N VAL A 270 -55.05 -41.50 9.46
CA VAL A 270 -55.09 -42.95 9.70
C VAL A 270 -55.99 -43.29 10.89
N ILE A 271 -55.87 -42.53 11.98
CA ILE A 271 -56.76 -42.68 13.15
C ILE A 271 -58.22 -42.41 12.77
N SER A 272 -58.50 -41.34 12.04
CA SER A 272 -59.84 -41.00 11.58
C SER A 272 -60.46 -42.10 10.70
N LEU A 273 -59.65 -42.76 9.88
CA LEU A 273 -60.11 -43.80 8.96
C LEU A 273 -60.45 -45.09 9.71
N LEU A 274 -59.58 -45.50 10.66
CA LEU A 274 -59.82 -46.65 11.53
C LEU A 274 -61.08 -46.48 12.40
N LEU A 275 -61.32 -45.27 12.92
CA LEU A 275 -62.54 -44.93 13.66
C LEU A 275 -63.79 -44.98 12.77
N LYS A 276 -63.70 -44.52 11.52
CA LYS A 276 -64.81 -44.53 10.56
C LYS A 276 -65.18 -45.94 10.10
N GLU A 277 -64.23 -46.86 10.06
CA GLU A 277 -64.43 -48.29 9.79
C GLU A 277 -64.93 -49.10 11.01
N GLY A 278 -65.10 -48.45 12.17
CA GLY A 278 -65.57 -49.11 13.40
C GLY A 278 -64.50 -49.95 14.12
N ARG A 279 -63.23 -49.86 13.71
CA ARG A 279 -62.10 -50.64 14.25
C ARG A 279 -61.47 -49.96 15.46
N ASN A 280 -62.27 -49.75 16.50
CA ASN A 280 -61.90 -48.93 17.66
C ASN A 280 -60.70 -49.47 18.46
N ASP A 281 -60.57 -50.80 18.60
CA ASP A 281 -59.45 -51.41 19.34
C ASP A 281 -58.11 -51.24 18.63
N GLU A 282 -58.11 -51.23 17.30
CA GLU A 282 -56.91 -51.01 16.50
C GLU A 282 -56.51 -49.53 16.46
N ALA A 283 -57.48 -48.62 16.36
CA ALA A 283 -57.24 -47.19 16.52
C ALA A 283 -56.60 -46.89 17.89
N ARG A 284 -57.07 -47.54 18.96
CA ARG A 284 -56.54 -47.39 20.32
C ARG A 284 -55.09 -47.91 20.45
N LYS A 285 -54.79 -49.08 19.87
CA LYS A 285 -53.42 -49.62 19.82
C LYS A 285 -52.49 -48.73 18.99
N TYR A 286 -52.97 -48.19 17.87
CA TYR A 286 -52.19 -47.31 17.00
C TYR A 286 -51.84 -45.99 17.70
N ILE A 287 -52.80 -45.38 18.41
CA ILE A 287 -52.57 -44.19 19.24
C ILE A 287 -51.52 -44.46 20.32
N GLN A 288 -51.65 -45.58 21.06
CA GLN A 288 -50.70 -45.94 22.14
C GLN A 288 -49.27 -46.21 21.67
N HIS A 289 -49.07 -46.50 20.37
CA HIS A 289 -47.77 -46.79 19.80
C HIS A 289 -47.07 -45.53 19.22
N PHE A 290 -47.82 -44.47 18.91
CA PHE A 290 -47.30 -43.28 18.21
C PHE A 290 -47.36 -41.97 19.01
N LEU A 291 -48.20 -41.89 20.06
CA LEU A 291 -48.26 -40.80 21.04
C LEU A 291 -47.60 -41.22 22.35
#